data_AF-A0A7W3LLK5-F1
#
_entry.id   AF-A0A7W3LLK5-F1
#
_cell.length_a   1.000
_cell.length_b   1.000
_cell.length_c   1.000
_cell.angle_alpha   90.00
_cell.angle_beta   90.00
_cell.angle_gamma   90.00
#
_symmetry.space_group_name_H-M   'P 1'
#
loop_
_entity.id
_entity.type
_entity.pdbx_description
1 polymer ?
#
loop_
_entity_poly.entity_id
_entity_poly.type
_entity_poly.pdbx_seq_one_letter_code
_entity_poly.pdbx_strand_id
1 'polypeptide(L)'
;MDIRGKRVMLDSSLLHGERQGLRRRLEELCAEVVPGSSGPGDVAFARFADGFEGVPVLPVTELVDAVVSGGGHDVSVPAWFEEERERLAALERERGVTGEHRAATARLRELGARLRHPYVDVTATFRDYTLSPCGRWLATARWDMTDDAGTLQIWEMATGLSVNVIEDIEDGPGWPGYRETVQWSADGTRIAVAFNTNLVGAWEAFGERLDPLGTADVTDGKDAAAIFAFRPDGSGAYISMRGDHEVMGCVAALDRGAVFSNGSGHGDGPGLEQLPEPIPAEFAQRLGHREWFFSRVRWSRDGTRLLGSDGRDRACSVDMPGGRMRWLVRADAPVEFSPDDRRLASVTGGLLRVFDADTGEEAGEPARQAEGSLHWGMRGNAPVLAVVAENGGGVTVHDENGRPLHRLDIATTENTGRGFFEGEQRPWAWAPSGTHGACLTDDGRVEVWSLDGTAARTGSFPVPEGSVAVLWGAGDVLAVLGERTLRFVRALTGEAVGDHTFGEDGEDGEGEPPVEREDLLHGVFEADPFPLAGQGWGVLASPAAGPGAALVITDGENRDDLDAVLAWVVGRRFAWPVRWGDLDVVPDIEAAEDRLAR
;
A
#
# COMPACT_ATOMS: atom_id res chain seq x y z
N MET A 1 18.84 -16.00 2.36
CA MET A 1 19.38 -17.37 2.13
C MET A 1 19.91 -17.94 3.44
N ASP A 2 19.59 -19.20 3.82
CA ASP A 2 20.21 -19.82 5.01
C ASP A 2 21.65 -20.25 4.69
N ILE A 3 22.64 -19.60 5.32
CA ILE A 3 24.08 -19.89 5.21
C ILE A 3 24.60 -20.77 6.35
N ARG A 4 23.75 -21.17 7.31
CA ARG A 4 24.21 -21.96 8.46
C ARG A 4 24.74 -23.32 8.02
N GLY A 5 25.94 -23.66 8.47
CA GLY A 5 26.59 -24.92 8.11
C GLY A 5 27.05 -25.02 6.66
N LYS A 6 26.94 -23.95 5.87
CA LYS A 6 27.41 -23.91 4.48
C LYS A 6 28.85 -23.42 4.40
N ARG A 7 29.50 -23.75 3.28
CA ARG A 7 30.84 -23.28 2.94
C ARG A 7 30.69 -22.05 2.04
N VAL A 8 31.22 -20.92 2.50
CA VAL A 8 31.04 -19.60 1.87
C VAL A 8 32.37 -19.15 1.27
N MET A 9 32.33 -18.71 0.03
CA MET A 9 33.49 -18.17 -0.67
C MET A 9 33.32 -16.67 -0.91
N LEU A 10 34.34 -15.90 -0.57
CA LEU A 10 34.35 -14.45 -0.69
C LEU A 10 35.39 -14.05 -1.74
N ASP A 11 35.01 -13.19 -2.67
CA ASP A 11 35.97 -12.57 -3.58
C ASP A 11 37.09 -11.86 -2.80
N SER A 12 38.33 -12.04 -3.27
CA SER A 12 39.53 -11.35 -2.79
C SER A 12 39.41 -9.82 -2.75
N SER A 13 38.57 -9.23 -3.61
CA SER A 13 38.29 -7.79 -3.62
C SER A 13 37.48 -7.33 -2.39
N LEU A 14 36.75 -8.23 -1.73
CA LEU A 14 35.99 -8.01 -0.49
C LEU A 14 36.86 -8.13 0.78
N LEU A 15 38.14 -8.50 0.63
CA LEU A 15 39.02 -8.83 1.76
C LEU A 15 40.00 -7.72 2.13
N HIS A 16 39.83 -6.49 1.63
CA HIS A 16 40.60 -5.31 2.03
C HIS A 16 39.74 -4.34 2.85
N GLY A 17 39.99 -4.27 4.16
CA GLY A 17 39.33 -3.35 5.10
C GLY A 17 38.48 -4.07 6.17
N GLU A 18 37.61 -4.99 5.77
CA GLU A 18 36.45 -5.46 6.56
C GLU A 18 36.64 -6.83 7.24
N ARG A 19 37.90 -7.29 7.39
CA ARG A 19 38.27 -8.70 7.63
C ARG A 19 37.79 -9.37 8.92
N GLN A 20 37.52 -8.63 10.01
CA GLN A 20 37.30 -9.26 11.32
C GLN A 20 35.81 -9.38 11.70
N GLY A 21 34.99 -8.38 11.39
CA GLY A 21 33.56 -8.39 11.74
C GLY A 21 32.77 -9.43 10.94
N LEU A 22 32.87 -9.36 9.61
CA LEU A 22 32.18 -10.27 8.69
C LEU A 22 32.58 -11.74 8.93
N ARG A 23 33.87 -11.99 9.14
CA ARG A 23 34.39 -13.33 9.42
C ARG A 23 33.90 -13.88 10.77
N ARG A 24 33.90 -13.07 11.83
CA ARG A 24 33.35 -13.45 13.14
C ARG A 24 31.87 -13.81 13.03
N ARG A 25 31.08 -13.04 12.27
CA ARG A 25 29.65 -13.29 12.13
C ARG A 25 29.34 -14.54 11.30
N LEU A 26 30.12 -14.81 10.26
CA LEU A 26 30.05 -16.07 9.51
C LEU A 26 30.40 -17.27 10.39
N GLU A 27 31.42 -17.14 11.24
CA GLU A 27 31.79 -18.16 12.23
C GLU A 27 30.67 -18.40 13.28
N GLU A 28 29.98 -17.34 13.74
CA GLU A 28 28.80 -17.44 14.64
C GLU A 28 27.62 -18.19 14.00
N LEU A 29 27.44 -18.05 12.69
CA LEU A 29 26.41 -18.76 11.92
C LEU A 29 26.83 -20.20 11.56
N CYS A 30 27.98 -20.68 12.05
CA CYS A 30 28.59 -21.96 11.66
C CYS A 30 28.83 -22.07 10.15
N ALA A 31 29.03 -20.96 9.44
CA ALA A 31 29.41 -20.94 8.03
C ALA A 31 30.94 -21.01 7.91
N GLU A 32 31.46 -21.94 7.09
CA GLU A 32 32.90 -22.12 6.90
C GLU A 32 33.40 -21.25 5.73
N VAL A 33 34.25 -20.26 6.00
CA VAL A 33 34.85 -19.43 4.94
C VAL A 33 36.00 -20.18 4.28
N VAL A 34 35.86 -20.51 2.99
CA VAL A 34 36.82 -21.34 2.26
C VAL A 34 37.59 -20.55 1.20
N PRO A 35 38.93 -20.68 1.13
CA PRO A 35 39.77 -19.87 0.23
C PRO A 35 39.83 -20.36 -1.24
N GLY A 36 38.87 -21.19 -1.68
CA GLY A 36 38.78 -21.61 -3.10
C GLY A 36 38.86 -23.12 -3.33
N SER A 37 37.80 -23.86 -2.99
CA SER A 37 37.57 -25.22 -3.49
C SER A 37 36.12 -25.34 -3.92
N SER A 38 35.84 -25.91 -5.09
CA SER A 38 34.50 -26.15 -5.61
C SER A 38 34.00 -27.55 -5.24
N GLY A 39 33.17 -27.63 -4.20
CA GLY A 39 32.34 -28.79 -3.90
C GLY A 39 30.86 -28.51 -4.19
N PRO A 40 30.06 -29.53 -4.52
CA PRO A 40 28.60 -29.38 -4.61
C PRO A 40 28.03 -28.95 -3.25
N GLY A 41 27.47 -27.74 -3.18
CA GLY A 41 26.90 -27.15 -1.96
C GLY A 41 27.58 -25.86 -1.48
N ASP A 42 28.69 -25.46 -2.11
CA ASP A 42 29.36 -24.19 -1.83
C ASP A 42 28.60 -23.02 -2.48
N VAL A 43 28.66 -21.82 -1.88
CA VAL A 43 28.10 -20.58 -2.45
C VAL A 43 29.15 -19.48 -2.42
N ALA A 44 29.25 -18.74 -3.52
CA ALA A 44 30.20 -17.66 -3.70
C ALA A 44 29.50 -16.31 -3.62
N PHE A 45 30.13 -15.34 -2.98
CA PHE A 45 29.71 -13.95 -2.99
C PHE A 45 30.82 -13.12 -3.61
N ALA A 46 30.50 -12.47 -4.72
CA ALA A 46 31.47 -11.74 -5.53
C ALA A 46 30.82 -10.57 -6.25
N ARG A 47 31.63 -9.55 -6.56
CA ARG A 47 31.19 -8.39 -7.33
C ARG A 47 31.00 -8.72 -8.82
N PHE A 48 31.69 -9.76 -9.30
CA PHE A 48 31.63 -10.27 -10.68
C PHE A 48 31.61 -11.80 -10.68
N ALA A 49 30.92 -12.41 -11.64
CA ALA A 49 30.78 -13.87 -11.75
C ALA A 49 32.02 -14.57 -12.34
N ASP A 50 33.00 -13.80 -12.82
CA ASP A 50 34.20 -14.33 -13.47
C ASP A 50 35.10 -15.07 -12.47
N GLY A 51 35.34 -16.37 -12.72
CA GLY A 51 36.24 -17.20 -11.93
C GLY A 51 35.58 -18.26 -11.04
N PHE A 52 34.24 -18.37 -11.06
CA PHE A 52 33.48 -19.33 -10.24
C PHE A 52 32.70 -20.33 -11.09
N GLU A 53 33.39 -21.24 -11.79
CA GLU A 53 32.73 -22.30 -12.56
C GLU A 53 32.02 -23.32 -11.65
N GLY A 54 30.70 -23.49 -11.86
CA GLY A 54 29.90 -24.53 -11.20
C GLY A 54 29.47 -24.22 -9.75
N VAL A 55 29.67 -22.98 -9.29
CA VAL A 55 29.27 -22.50 -7.96
C VAL A 55 28.26 -21.35 -8.13
N PRO A 56 27.11 -21.35 -7.43
CA PRO A 56 26.21 -20.19 -7.44
C PRO A 56 26.94 -18.96 -6.92
N VAL A 57 27.02 -17.91 -7.75
CA VAL A 57 27.59 -16.61 -7.38
C VAL A 57 26.44 -15.66 -7.08
N LEU A 58 26.41 -15.13 -5.87
CA LEU A 58 25.44 -14.16 -5.41
C LEU A 58 26.10 -12.78 -5.24
N PRO A 59 25.34 -11.69 -5.39
CA PRO A 59 25.82 -10.34 -5.10
C PRO A 59 26.29 -10.21 -3.65
N VAL A 60 27.20 -9.28 -3.41
CA VAL A 60 27.75 -9.00 -2.06
C VAL A 60 26.66 -8.50 -1.11
N THR A 61 25.66 -7.79 -1.63
CA THR A 61 24.47 -7.38 -0.88
C THR A 61 23.71 -8.59 -0.32
N GLU A 62 23.61 -9.69 -1.08
CA GLU A 62 23.02 -10.94 -0.59
C GLU A 62 23.86 -11.64 0.50
N LEU A 63 25.18 -11.37 0.57
CA LEU A 63 26.01 -11.84 1.69
C LEU A 63 25.71 -11.06 2.96
N VAL A 64 25.67 -9.73 2.85
CA VAL A 64 25.30 -8.86 3.97
C VAL A 64 23.93 -9.26 4.46
N ASP A 65 22.96 -9.41 3.56
CA ASP A 65 21.65 -9.96 3.89
C ASP A 65 21.76 -11.35 4.50
N ALA A 66 22.46 -12.32 3.95
CA ALA A 66 22.52 -13.67 4.55
C ALA A 66 23.20 -13.71 5.94
N VAL A 67 24.15 -12.82 6.19
CA VAL A 67 24.90 -12.67 7.45
C VAL A 67 24.10 -11.91 8.50
N VAL A 68 23.30 -10.94 8.05
CA VAL A 68 22.44 -10.07 8.87
C VAL A 68 21.07 -10.75 9.13
N SER A 69 20.47 -11.34 8.10
CA SER A 69 19.22 -12.10 8.08
C SER A 69 19.39 -13.58 8.42
N GLY A 70 20.45 -13.97 9.12
CA GLY A 70 20.75 -15.34 9.54
C GLY A 70 19.65 -16.09 10.32
N GLY A 71 18.45 -15.53 10.47
CA GLY A 71 17.19 -16.27 10.38
C GLY A 71 16.17 -15.43 9.61
N GLY A 72 15.77 -15.87 8.42
CA GLY A 72 14.51 -15.44 7.82
C GLY A 72 13.41 -15.84 8.80
N HIS A 73 12.90 -14.84 9.51
CA HIS A 73 11.84 -15.05 10.48
C HIS A 73 10.64 -14.36 9.87
N ASP A 74 9.77 -15.19 9.27
CA ASP A 74 8.34 -14.94 9.36
C ASP A 74 8.03 -14.84 10.86
N VAL A 75 8.16 -13.63 11.41
CA VAL A 75 7.92 -13.36 12.83
C VAL A 75 6.43 -13.52 13.00
N SER A 76 6.02 -14.73 13.43
CA SER A 76 4.64 -14.99 13.78
C SER A 76 4.27 -14.02 14.89
N VAL A 77 3.44 -13.04 14.56
CA VAL A 77 2.97 -12.07 15.53
C VAL A 77 2.19 -12.85 16.59
N PRO A 78 2.57 -12.74 17.87
CA PRO A 78 1.90 -13.53 18.89
C PRO A 78 0.42 -13.16 18.98
N ALA A 79 -0.46 -14.14 19.17
CA ALA A 79 -1.90 -13.90 19.27
C ALA A 79 -2.31 -12.94 20.42
N TRP A 80 -1.42 -12.74 21.40
CA TRP A 80 -1.62 -11.81 22.52
C TRP A 80 -1.23 -10.35 22.19
N PHE A 81 -0.60 -10.08 21.04
CA PHE A 81 0.04 -8.79 20.76
C PHE A 81 -0.93 -7.61 20.84
N GLU A 82 -2.07 -7.70 20.16
CA GLU A 82 -3.04 -6.60 20.09
C GLU A 82 -3.68 -6.32 21.47
N GLU A 83 -4.12 -7.37 22.17
CA GLU A 83 -4.69 -7.26 23.53
C GLU A 83 -3.68 -6.66 24.51
N GLU A 84 -2.41 -7.09 24.43
CA GLU A 84 -1.35 -6.55 25.28
C GLU A 84 -1.04 -5.09 24.92
N ARG A 85 -1.06 -4.71 23.65
CA ARG A 85 -0.88 -3.31 23.24
C ARG A 85 -1.98 -2.43 23.79
N GLU A 86 -3.24 -2.86 23.71
CA GLU A 86 -4.37 -2.12 24.28
C GLU A 86 -4.29 -2.02 25.80
N ARG A 87 -3.93 -3.11 26.48
CA ARG A 87 -3.72 -3.16 27.92
C ARG A 87 -2.62 -2.19 28.35
N LEU A 88 -1.49 -2.17 27.65
CA LEU A 88 -0.37 -1.27 27.94
C LEU A 88 -0.72 0.18 27.62
N ALA A 89 -1.42 0.46 26.52
CA ALA A 89 -1.92 1.82 26.23
C ALA A 89 -2.89 2.32 27.31
N ALA A 90 -3.71 1.44 27.90
CA ALA A 90 -4.52 1.80 29.07
C ALA A 90 -3.68 2.06 30.32
N LEU A 91 -2.68 1.21 30.59
CA LEU A 91 -1.75 1.38 31.71
C LEU A 91 -0.94 2.67 31.59
N GLU A 92 -0.49 3.01 30.39
CA GLU A 92 0.21 4.27 30.08
C GLU A 92 -0.66 5.48 30.42
N ARG A 93 -1.93 5.49 30.02
CA ARG A 93 -2.84 6.59 30.35
C ARG A 93 -3.04 6.78 31.85
N GLU A 94 -2.95 5.70 32.63
CA GLU A 94 -3.14 5.75 34.08
C GLU A 94 -1.86 6.08 34.86
N ARG A 95 -0.70 5.58 34.40
CA ARG A 95 0.54 5.54 35.20
C ARG A 95 1.78 5.98 34.44
N GLY A 96 1.63 6.42 33.19
CA GLY A 96 2.74 6.63 32.27
C GLY A 96 3.42 5.32 31.88
N VAL A 97 4.57 5.44 31.21
CA VAL A 97 5.39 4.29 30.81
C VAL A 97 6.02 3.62 32.04
N THR A 98 5.84 2.31 32.16
CA THR A 98 6.24 1.49 33.32
C THR A 98 7.23 0.37 32.92
N GLY A 99 7.75 -0.35 33.91
CA GLY A 99 8.57 -1.54 33.66
C GLY A 99 7.86 -2.65 32.88
N GLU A 100 6.52 -2.70 32.89
CA GLU A 100 5.76 -3.65 32.07
C GLU A 100 5.90 -3.36 30.57
N HIS A 101 5.87 -2.07 30.19
CA HIS A 101 6.08 -1.63 28.82
C HIS A 101 7.49 -2.01 28.33
N ARG A 102 8.49 -1.78 29.19
CA ARG A 102 9.89 -2.14 28.92
C ARG A 102 10.07 -3.64 28.74
N ALA A 103 9.49 -4.45 29.62
CA ALA A 103 9.55 -5.91 29.55
C ALA A 103 8.85 -6.47 28.30
N ALA A 104 7.67 -5.94 27.95
CA ALA A 104 6.97 -6.33 26.74
C ALA A 104 7.78 -5.96 25.49
N THR A 105 8.35 -4.76 25.45
CA THR A 105 9.19 -4.33 24.32
C THR A 105 10.45 -5.18 24.19
N ALA A 106 11.13 -5.51 25.30
CA ALA A 106 12.27 -6.42 25.28
C ALA A 106 11.91 -7.80 24.70
N ARG A 107 10.75 -8.36 25.08
CA ARG A 107 10.24 -9.61 24.52
C ARG A 107 9.95 -9.50 23.02
N LEU A 108 9.42 -8.37 22.54
CA LEU A 108 9.18 -8.17 21.10
C LEU A 108 10.49 -8.08 20.31
N ARG A 109 11.51 -7.43 20.88
CA ARG A 109 12.86 -7.39 20.29
C ARG A 109 13.47 -8.79 20.20
N GLU A 110 13.29 -9.64 21.21
CA GLU A 110 13.70 -11.05 21.15
C GLU A 110 12.96 -11.83 20.04
N LEU A 111 11.74 -11.42 19.69
CA LEU A 111 10.97 -11.98 18.58
C LEU A 111 11.34 -11.38 17.22
N GLY A 112 12.31 -10.47 17.15
CA GLY A 112 12.78 -9.88 15.89
C GLY A 112 12.11 -8.56 15.51
N ALA A 113 11.53 -7.83 16.46
CA ALA A 113 11.08 -6.46 16.22
C ALA A 113 12.22 -5.55 15.76
N ARG A 114 11.98 -4.71 14.76
CA ARG A 114 12.98 -3.81 14.14
C ARG A 114 12.52 -2.36 14.20
N LEU A 115 13.43 -1.42 14.41
CA LEU A 115 13.10 0.00 14.24
C LEU A 115 12.85 0.32 12.77
N ARG A 116 11.86 1.19 12.52
CA ARG A 116 11.55 1.76 11.21
C ARG A 116 11.05 3.20 11.35
N HIS A 117 11.26 3.99 10.30
CA HIS A 117 10.66 5.29 10.07
C HIS A 117 9.91 5.30 8.72
N PRO A 118 9.01 6.26 8.47
CA PRO A 118 8.25 6.35 7.23
C PRO A 118 8.96 7.09 6.09
N TYR A 119 10.05 7.81 6.37
CA TYR A 119 10.70 8.71 5.41
C TYR A 119 11.70 7.97 4.50
N VAL A 120 11.14 7.21 3.57
CA VAL A 120 11.86 6.60 2.45
C VAL A 120 11.51 7.42 1.21
N ASP A 121 12.43 7.69 0.29
CA ASP A 121 12.16 8.43 -0.96
C ASP A 121 11.31 9.69 -0.71
N VAL A 122 11.98 10.74 -0.21
CA VAL A 122 11.31 11.95 0.29
C VAL A 122 10.87 12.89 -0.83
N THR A 123 11.22 12.63 -2.10
CA THR A 123 10.94 13.50 -3.25
C THR A 123 9.72 13.04 -4.06
N ALA A 124 9.32 11.78 -3.97
CA ALA A 124 8.15 11.27 -4.68
C ALA A 124 6.79 11.78 -4.15
N THR A 125 5.78 11.80 -5.03
CA THR A 125 4.36 12.15 -4.71
C THR A 125 3.48 10.90 -4.67
N PHE A 126 2.34 10.96 -3.98
CA PHE A 126 1.38 9.86 -3.97
C PHE A 126 0.73 9.65 -5.36
N ARG A 127 0.72 8.41 -5.85
CA ARG A 127 0.08 8.04 -7.14
C ARG A 127 -1.22 7.27 -6.94
N ASP A 128 -1.28 6.41 -5.93
CA ASP A 128 -2.51 5.75 -5.52
C ASP A 128 -2.40 5.25 -4.07
N TYR A 129 -3.53 4.93 -3.49
CA TYR A 129 -3.63 4.49 -2.11
C TYR A 129 -4.92 3.69 -1.90
N THR A 130 -4.86 2.72 -0.99
CA THR A 130 -5.99 1.83 -0.74
C THR A 130 -5.96 1.21 0.66
N LEU A 131 -7.14 1.14 1.29
CA LEU A 131 -7.30 0.43 2.56
C LEU A 131 -7.36 -1.07 2.30
N SER A 132 -6.69 -1.83 3.15
CA SER A 132 -6.89 -3.28 3.26
C SER A 132 -8.38 -3.60 3.53
N PRO A 133 -8.87 -4.81 3.17
CA PRO A 133 -10.28 -5.17 3.36
C PRO A 133 -10.77 -5.08 4.81
N CYS A 134 -9.87 -5.24 5.78
CA CYS A 134 -10.18 -5.12 7.20
C CYS A 134 -10.07 -3.67 7.74
N GLY A 135 -9.65 -2.72 6.90
CA GLY A 135 -9.47 -1.32 7.24
C GLY A 135 -8.30 -1.02 8.19
N ARG A 136 -7.55 -2.02 8.66
CA ARG A 136 -6.44 -1.81 9.59
C ARG A 136 -5.22 -1.21 8.92
N TRP A 137 -4.96 -1.63 7.68
CA TRP A 137 -3.79 -1.21 6.92
C TRP A 137 -4.15 -0.30 5.77
N LEU A 138 -3.32 0.70 5.53
CA LEU A 138 -3.35 1.55 4.35
C LEU A 138 -2.09 1.26 3.53
N ALA A 139 -2.26 1.01 2.24
CA ALA A 139 -1.14 0.99 1.29
C ALA A 139 -1.10 2.29 0.50
N THR A 140 0.10 2.82 0.26
CA THR A 140 0.35 4.03 -0.52
C THR A 140 1.47 3.79 -1.52
N ALA A 141 1.22 4.03 -2.80
CA ALA A 141 2.22 4.05 -3.85
C ALA A 141 2.73 5.49 -4.05
N ARG A 142 4.05 5.66 -4.03
CA ARG A 142 4.73 6.94 -4.27
C ARG A 142 5.77 6.77 -5.37
N TRP A 143 5.79 7.70 -6.31
CA TRP A 143 6.75 7.73 -7.42
C TRP A 143 6.73 9.07 -8.15
N ASP A 144 7.85 9.50 -8.73
CA ASP A 144 7.88 10.54 -9.76
C ASP A 144 8.38 10.03 -11.11
N MET A 145 7.85 10.57 -12.21
CA MET A 145 8.23 10.13 -13.56
C MET A 145 9.70 10.43 -13.90
N THR A 146 10.37 11.27 -13.10
CA THR A 146 11.80 11.53 -13.21
C THR A 146 12.65 10.45 -12.56
N ASP A 147 12.05 9.58 -11.74
CA ASP A 147 12.75 8.63 -10.90
C ASP A 147 12.69 7.23 -11.52
N ASP A 148 13.82 6.53 -11.51
CA ASP A 148 13.94 5.18 -12.08
C ASP A 148 13.25 4.10 -11.20
N ALA A 149 12.83 4.46 -9.99
CA ALA A 149 12.13 3.58 -9.08
C ALA A 149 11.21 4.37 -8.14
N GLY A 150 10.22 3.67 -7.58
CA GLY A 150 9.36 4.23 -6.55
C GLY A 150 9.06 3.25 -5.43
N THR A 151 8.18 3.67 -4.52
CA THR A 151 7.99 3.01 -3.24
C THR A 151 6.53 2.65 -2.97
N LEU A 152 6.28 1.43 -2.51
CA LEU A 152 5.00 1.03 -1.92
C LEU A 152 5.14 0.90 -0.40
N GLN A 153 4.42 1.74 0.34
CA GLN A 153 4.44 1.74 1.80
C GLN A 153 3.13 1.23 2.39
N ILE A 154 3.24 0.55 3.53
CA ILE A 154 2.10 0.00 4.27
C ILE A 154 2.11 0.56 5.69
N TRP A 155 0.97 1.09 6.08
CA TRP A 155 0.77 1.86 7.30
C TRP A 155 -0.22 1.18 8.24
N GLU A 156 0.06 1.25 9.53
CA GLU A 156 -0.91 0.90 10.57
C GLU A 156 -1.84 2.07 10.89
N MET A 157 -3.13 1.93 10.55
CA MET A 157 -4.13 2.98 10.83
C MET A 157 -4.20 3.33 12.31
N ALA A 158 -4.09 2.34 13.20
CA ALA A 158 -4.25 2.56 14.64
C ALA A 158 -3.13 3.42 15.27
N THR A 159 -1.94 3.43 14.68
CA THR A 159 -0.77 4.16 15.18
C THR A 159 -0.31 5.26 14.24
N GLY A 160 -0.77 5.28 12.99
CA GLY A 160 -0.29 6.20 11.96
C GLY A 160 1.17 6.00 11.58
N LEU A 161 1.74 4.81 11.83
CA LEU A 161 3.16 4.52 11.59
C LEU A 161 3.34 3.53 10.43
N SER A 162 4.43 3.67 9.69
CA SER A 162 4.80 2.74 8.63
C SER A 162 5.26 1.41 9.22
N VAL A 163 4.65 0.32 8.77
CA VAL A 163 4.97 -1.06 9.19
C VAL A 163 5.70 -1.84 8.12
N ASN A 164 5.56 -1.46 6.85
CA ASN A 164 6.36 -2.03 5.78
C ASN A 164 6.64 -1.03 4.67
N VAL A 165 7.75 -1.26 3.98
CA VAL A 165 8.15 -0.54 2.79
C VAL A 165 8.69 -1.57 1.80
N ILE A 166 8.17 -1.52 0.58
CA ILE A 166 8.69 -2.21 -0.60
C ILE A 166 9.28 -1.11 -1.48
N GLU A 167 10.60 -1.02 -1.44
CA GLU A 167 11.42 -0.04 -2.15
C GLU A 167 11.82 -0.59 -3.53
N ASP A 168 12.43 0.26 -4.36
CA ASP A 168 13.02 -0.12 -5.64
C ASP A 168 12.05 -0.79 -6.63
N ILE A 169 10.79 -0.38 -6.62
CA ILE A 169 9.83 -0.82 -7.65
C ILE A 169 10.21 -0.10 -8.95
N GLU A 170 10.85 -0.84 -9.86
CA GLU A 170 11.33 -0.38 -11.17
C GLU A 170 10.26 0.43 -11.92
N ASP A 171 10.65 1.62 -12.39
CA ASP A 171 9.79 2.57 -13.11
C ASP A 171 8.47 2.88 -12.36
N GLY A 172 8.50 2.71 -11.03
CA GLY A 172 7.54 3.22 -10.08
C GLY A 172 6.18 2.52 -9.98
N PRO A 173 5.58 2.49 -8.79
CA PRO A 173 4.20 2.05 -8.63
C PRO A 173 3.18 3.14 -8.98
N GLY A 174 2.10 2.73 -9.62
CA GLY A 174 0.98 3.58 -10.00
C GLY A 174 1.22 4.36 -11.29
N TRP A 175 0.34 5.33 -11.58
CA TRP A 175 0.49 6.26 -12.70
C TRP A 175 -0.33 7.53 -12.47
N PRO A 176 0.16 8.73 -12.85
CA PRO A 176 -0.56 9.97 -12.68
C PRO A 176 -1.97 9.94 -13.27
N GLY A 177 -2.97 10.29 -12.45
CA GLY A 177 -4.37 10.35 -12.86
C GLY A 177 -5.09 9.00 -12.97
N TYR A 178 -4.43 7.88 -12.66
CA TYR A 178 -5.07 6.55 -12.62
C TYR A 178 -5.48 6.20 -11.19
N ARG A 179 -6.58 5.45 -11.07
CA ARG A 179 -7.06 4.90 -9.80
C ARG A 179 -7.04 3.38 -9.87
N GLU A 180 -7.08 2.74 -8.70
CA GLU A 180 -7.13 1.28 -8.58
C GLU A 180 -5.89 0.62 -9.18
N THR A 181 -4.78 1.36 -9.22
CA THR A 181 -3.46 0.86 -9.61
C THR A 181 -2.81 0.08 -8.47
N VAL A 182 -3.31 0.22 -7.24
CA VAL A 182 -2.93 -0.59 -6.08
C VAL A 182 -4.18 -1.29 -5.52
N GLN A 183 -4.15 -2.62 -5.41
CA GLN A 183 -5.29 -3.44 -4.97
C GLN A 183 -4.86 -4.54 -3.99
N TRP A 184 -5.59 -4.69 -2.88
CA TRP A 184 -5.38 -5.78 -1.92
C TRP A 184 -6.08 -7.07 -2.34
N SER A 185 -5.50 -8.22 -2.00
CA SER A 185 -6.25 -9.49 -1.94
C SER A 185 -7.33 -9.43 -0.85
N ALA A 186 -8.34 -10.31 -0.93
CA ALA A 186 -9.47 -10.27 -0.01
C ALA A 186 -9.10 -10.63 1.45
N ASP A 187 -8.06 -11.43 1.65
CA ASP A 187 -7.48 -11.73 2.97
C ASP A 187 -6.52 -10.65 3.48
N GLY A 188 -6.18 -9.67 2.63
CA GLY A 188 -5.28 -8.57 2.95
C GLY A 188 -3.83 -8.99 3.17
N THR A 189 -3.39 -10.14 2.65
CA THR A 189 -1.98 -10.57 2.76
C THR A 189 -1.14 -10.18 1.56
N ARG A 190 -1.78 -9.95 0.39
CA ARG A 190 -1.12 -9.60 -0.87
C ARG A 190 -1.60 -8.27 -1.41
N ILE A 191 -0.74 -7.66 -2.20
CA ILE A 191 -1.03 -6.41 -2.90
C ILE A 191 -0.58 -6.52 -4.34
N ALA A 192 -1.47 -6.18 -5.27
CA ALA A 192 -1.17 -6.06 -6.68
C ALA A 192 -1.01 -4.60 -7.05
N VAL A 193 -0.02 -4.32 -7.90
CA VAL A 193 0.38 -2.98 -8.29
C VAL A 193 0.56 -2.92 -9.80
N ALA A 194 -0.01 -1.91 -10.46
CA ALA A 194 0.40 -1.51 -11.80
C ALA A 194 1.69 -0.68 -11.67
N PHE A 195 2.74 -1.08 -12.35
CA PHE A 195 4.08 -0.47 -12.24
C PHE A 195 4.81 -0.60 -13.57
N ASN A 196 5.99 -0.01 -13.70
CA ASN A 196 6.79 -0.05 -14.92
C ASN A 196 5.96 0.27 -16.17
N THR A 197 5.31 1.44 -16.11
CA THR A 197 4.35 1.96 -17.10
C THR A 197 3.08 1.13 -17.30
N ASN A 198 3.16 -0.17 -17.53
CA ASN A 198 2.04 -1.00 -17.95
C ASN A 198 2.12 -2.47 -17.50
N LEU A 199 3.05 -2.81 -16.61
CA LEU A 199 3.11 -4.12 -15.96
C LEU A 199 2.13 -4.19 -14.80
N VAL A 200 1.73 -5.41 -14.43
CA VAL A 200 1.07 -5.69 -13.16
C VAL A 200 1.89 -6.71 -12.38
N GLY A 201 2.22 -6.41 -11.14
CA GLY A 201 2.93 -7.31 -10.22
C GLY A 201 2.12 -7.57 -8.97
N ALA A 202 2.44 -8.64 -8.24
CA ALA A 202 1.88 -8.89 -6.91
C ALA A 202 2.97 -9.16 -5.87
N TRP A 203 2.81 -8.62 -4.66
CA TRP A 203 3.73 -8.78 -3.54
C TRP A 203 3.03 -9.37 -2.31
N GLU A 204 3.78 -10.08 -1.46
CA GLU A 204 3.34 -10.34 -0.09
C GLU A 204 3.48 -9.03 0.70
N ALA A 205 2.35 -8.46 1.14
CA ALA A 205 2.32 -7.14 1.77
C ALA A 205 3.17 -7.07 3.04
N PHE A 206 3.36 -8.19 3.74
CA PHE A 206 4.16 -8.28 4.97
C PHE A 206 5.39 -9.18 4.81
N GLY A 207 5.72 -9.56 3.58
CA GLY A 207 6.82 -10.48 3.28
C GLY A 207 8.20 -9.87 3.42
N GLU A 208 9.23 -10.73 3.45
CA GLU A 208 10.64 -10.30 3.39
C GLU A 208 11.10 -9.87 2.02
N ARG A 209 10.43 -10.34 0.97
CA ARG A 209 10.90 -10.18 -0.40
C ARG A 209 10.47 -8.84 -0.98
N LEU A 210 11.43 -8.12 -1.53
CA LEU A 210 11.19 -6.86 -2.25
C LEU A 210 10.69 -7.11 -3.68
N ASP A 211 11.02 -8.27 -4.27
CA ASP A 211 10.55 -8.64 -5.61
C ASP A 211 9.08 -9.12 -5.65
N PRO A 212 8.37 -8.86 -6.77
CA PRO A 212 7.01 -9.34 -7.00
C PRO A 212 6.95 -10.87 -7.17
N LEU A 213 5.97 -11.52 -6.51
CA LEU A 213 5.64 -12.97 -6.58
C LEU A 213 5.54 -13.45 -8.02
N GLY A 214 4.93 -12.62 -8.85
CA GLY A 214 4.90 -12.74 -10.28
C GLY A 214 4.53 -11.41 -10.92
N THR A 215 4.82 -11.30 -12.20
CA THR A 215 4.56 -10.10 -13.01
C THR A 215 3.84 -10.48 -14.29
N ALA A 216 3.07 -9.56 -14.83
CA ALA A 216 2.39 -9.72 -16.10
C ALA A 216 2.64 -8.48 -16.98
N ASP A 217 3.32 -8.71 -18.11
CA ASP A 217 3.49 -7.75 -19.19
C ASP A 217 2.71 -8.25 -20.41
N VAL A 218 1.48 -7.75 -20.53
CA VAL A 218 0.49 -8.29 -21.49
C VAL A 218 -0.22 -7.19 -22.28
N THR A 219 0.08 -5.93 -22.01
CA THR A 219 -0.61 -4.78 -22.62
C THR A 219 0.02 -4.30 -23.93
N ASP A 220 1.04 -5.02 -24.44
CA ASP A 220 1.71 -4.76 -25.72
C ASP A 220 2.28 -3.33 -25.82
N GLY A 221 3.06 -2.92 -24.82
CA GLY A 221 3.75 -1.63 -24.84
C GLY A 221 2.83 -0.41 -24.70
N LYS A 222 1.63 -0.58 -24.12
CA LYS A 222 0.74 0.53 -23.75
C LYS A 222 1.50 1.59 -22.94
N ASP A 223 1.42 2.85 -23.37
CA ASP A 223 2.06 4.00 -22.72
C ASP A 223 1.15 4.60 -21.62
N ALA A 224 0.78 3.77 -20.65
CA ALA A 224 -0.02 4.13 -19.48
C ALA A 224 -0.31 2.90 -18.60
N ALA A 225 -0.60 3.14 -17.31
CA ALA A 225 -0.94 2.08 -16.34
C ALA A 225 -1.91 1.03 -16.89
N ALA A 226 -1.61 -0.23 -16.58
CA ALA A 226 -2.51 -1.34 -16.82
C ALA A 226 -3.82 -1.13 -16.05
N ILE A 227 -4.94 -1.35 -16.74
CA ILE A 227 -6.25 -1.44 -16.08
C ILE A 227 -6.41 -2.89 -15.68
N PHE A 228 -6.53 -3.17 -14.39
CA PHE A 228 -6.56 -4.54 -13.89
C PHE A 228 -7.53 -4.70 -12.73
N ALA A 229 -7.90 -5.94 -12.44
CA ALA A 229 -8.62 -6.34 -11.24
C ALA A 229 -7.89 -7.50 -10.58
N PHE A 230 -7.46 -7.31 -9.34
CA PHE A 230 -6.79 -8.37 -8.59
C PHE A 230 -7.81 -9.41 -8.11
N ARG A 231 -7.49 -10.69 -8.28
CA ARG A 231 -8.38 -11.78 -7.89
C ARG A 231 -8.48 -11.84 -6.36
N PRO A 232 -9.66 -12.15 -5.79
CA PRO A 232 -9.84 -12.16 -4.34
C PRO A 232 -8.88 -13.10 -3.59
N ASP A 233 -8.52 -14.23 -4.19
CA ASP A 233 -7.58 -15.22 -3.65
C ASP A 233 -6.10 -14.79 -3.77
N GLY A 234 -5.82 -13.66 -4.41
CA GLY A 234 -4.48 -13.12 -4.62
C GLY A 234 -3.60 -13.96 -5.54
N SER A 235 -4.17 -14.87 -6.35
CA SER A 235 -3.38 -15.76 -7.23
C SER A 235 -3.05 -15.15 -8.59
N GLY A 236 -3.75 -14.08 -8.98
CA GLY A 236 -3.64 -13.49 -10.32
C GLY A 236 -4.51 -12.26 -10.49
N ALA A 237 -4.48 -11.66 -11.65
CA ALA A 237 -5.30 -10.49 -11.99
C ALA A 237 -5.92 -10.64 -13.38
N TYR A 238 -7.13 -10.12 -13.55
CA TYR A 238 -7.61 -9.78 -14.88
C TYR A 238 -6.93 -8.49 -15.32
N ILE A 239 -6.43 -8.43 -16.55
CA ILE A 239 -5.75 -7.27 -17.13
C ILE A 239 -6.41 -6.93 -18.46
N SER A 240 -6.85 -5.68 -18.61
CA SER A 240 -7.41 -5.18 -19.87
C SER A 240 -6.30 -4.92 -20.88
N MET A 241 -6.34 -5.69 -21.97
CA MET A 241 -5.43 -5.60 -23.10
C MET A 241 -6.22 -5.83 -24.38
N ARG A 242 -5.76 -5.28 -25.51
CA ARG A 242 -6.34 -5.61 -26.81
C ARG A 242 -5.99 -7.05 -27.17
N GLY A 243 -6.89 -7.73 -27.88
CA GLY A 243 -6.68 -9.11 -28.32
C GLY A 243 -7.75 -9.56 -29.32
N ASP A 244 -7.71 -10.83 -29.68
CA ASP A 244 -8.61 -11.42 -30.69
C ASP A 244 -10.01 -11.77 -30.15
N HIS A 245 -10.23 -11.59 -28.85
CA HIS A 245 -11.50 -11.88 -28.18
C HIS A 245 -12.36 -10.63 -28.03
N GLU A 246 -13.68 -10.83 -28.11
CA GLU A 246 -14.66 -9.75 -28.08
C GLU A 246 -14.69 -9.04 -26.71
N VAL A 247 -14.57 -9.79 -25.61
CA VAL A 247 -14.24 -9.23 -24.30
C VAL A 247 -12.73 -9.16 -24.20
N MET A 248 -12.18 -7.96 -24.35
CA MET A 248 -10.75 -7.71 -24.45
C MET A 248 -10.08 -7.84 -23.08
N GLY A 249 -8.99 -8.62 -23.00
CA GLY A 249 -8.20 -8.82 -21.78
C GLY A 249 -7.82 -10.28 -21.56
N CYS A 250 -7.11 -10.54 -20.47
CA CYS A 250 -6.75 -11.88 -20.02
C CYS A 250 -6.73 -11.94 -18.49
N VAL A 251 -6.69 -13.14 -17.93
CA VAL A 251 -6.34 -13.38 -16.53
C VAL A 251 -4.92 -13.92 -16.48
N ALA A 252 -4.02 -13.19 -15.84
CA ALA A 252 -2.63 -13.59 -15.64
C ALA A 252 -2.40 -14.10 -14.22
N ALA A 253 -1.73 -15.23 -14.08
CA ALA A 253 -1.20 -15.69 -12.80
C ALA A 253 -0.13 -14.71 -12.30
N LEU A 254 -0.24 -14.30 -11.03
CA LEU A 254 0.71 -13.40 -10.37
C LEU A 254 1.36 -14.03 -9.13
N ASP A 255 1.09 -15.32 -8.88
CA ASP A 255 1.67 -16.06 -7.76
C ASP A 255 2.96 -16.80 -8.15
N ARG A 256 3.34 -16.81 -9.44
CA ARG A 256 4.48 -17.58 -9.97
C ARG A 256 5.14 -16.94 -11.19
N GLY A 257 6.23 -16.20 -10.98
CA GLY A 257 7.14 -15.79 -12.05
C GLY A 257 6.55 -14.79 -13.05
N ALA A 258 7.24 -14.58 -14.16
CA ALA A 258 6.84 -13.60 -15.16
C ALA A 258 5.96 -14.22 -16.25
N VAL A 259 4.88 -13.51 -16.58
CA VAL A 259 3.94 -13.80 -17.66
C VAL A 259 4.06 -12.70 -18.72
N PHE A 260 4.22 -13.10 -19.98
CA PHE A 260 4.42 -12.16 -21.10
C PHE A 260 3.53 -12.51 -22.29
N SER A 261 3.01 -11.47 -22.99
CA SER A 261 2.26 -11.61 -24.25
C SER A 261 2.66 -10.51 -25.25
N ASN A 262 3.00 -10.90 -26.48
CA ASN A 262 3.56 -10.00 -27.50
C ASN A 262 2.55 -9.48 -28.54
N GLY A 263 1.26 -9.38 -28.19
CA GLY A 263 0.20 -8.83 -29.06
C GLY A 263 -0.10 -9.60 -30.36
N SER A 264 0.75 -10.54 -30.78
CA SER A 264 0.69 -11.20 -32.10
C SER A 264 -0.18 -12.46 -32.16
N GLY A 265 -1.16 -12.58 -31.25
CA GLY A 265 -2.19 -13.64 -31.30
C GLY A 265 -1.72 -15.03 -30.87
N HIS A 266 -0.54 -15.18 -30.27
CA HIS A 266 -0.04 -16.46 -29.71
C HIS A 266 0.31 -16.29 -28.23
N GLY A 267 -0.68 -15.91 -27.42
CA GLY A 267 -0.57 -15.93 -25.96
C GLY A 267 -0.74 -17.35 -25.41
N ASP A 268 0.19 -18.26 -25.70
CA ASP A 268 0.28 -19.60 -25.10
C ASP A 268 1.44 -19.64 -24.06
N GLY A 269 1.53 -18.61 -23.23
CA GLY A 269 2.39 -18.62 -22.05
C GLY A 269 1.72 -19.38 -20.90
N PRO A 270 2.43 -20.22 -20.13
CA PRO A 270 1.87 -20.84 -18.94
C PRO A 270 1.37 -19.74 -17.99
N GLY A 271 0.11 -19.81 -17.56
CA GLY A 271 -0.48 -18.85 -16.61
C GLY A 271 -1.34 -17.73 -17.22
N LEU A 272 -1.58 -17.73 -18.54
CA LEU A 272 -2.57 -16.85 -19.18
C LEU A 272 -3.88 -17.58 -19.46
N GLU A 273 -4.99 -17.06 -18.93
CA GLU A 273 -6.35 -17.48 -19.25
C GLU A 273 -7.03 -16.41 -20.11
N GLN A 274 -7.43 -16.77 -21.32
CA GLN A 274 -8.17 -15.90 -22.25
C GLN A 274 -9.68 -15.95 -21.99
N LEU A 275 -10.41 -14.99 -22.58
CA LEU A 275 -11.87 -14.86 -22.46
C LEU A 275 -12.55 -15.20 -23.80
N PRO A 276 -12.65 -16.49 -24.20
CA PRO A 276 -13.08 -16.88 -25.54
C PRO A 276 -14.57 -16.72 -25.84
N GLU A 277 -15.41 -16.55 -24.81
CA GLU A 277 -16.87 -16.47 -25.01
C GLU A 277 -17.25 -15.20 -25.80
N PRO A 278 -18.02 -15.33 -26.89
CA PRO A 278 -18.42 -14.18 -27.69
C PRO A 278 -19.43 -13.31 -26.93
N ILE A 279 -19.43 -12.01 -27.22
CA ILE A 279 -20.48 -11.11 -26.74
C ILE A 279 -21.82 -11.57 -27.34
N PRO A 280 -22.85 -11.82 -26.49
CA PRO A 280 -24.19 -12.16 -26.95
C PRO A 280 -24.70 -11.18 -28.02
N ALA A 281 -25.35 -11.69 -29.05
CA ALA A 281 -25.76 -10.89 -30.22
C ALA A 281 -26.64 -9.69 -29.85
N GLU A 282 -27.48 -9.83 -28.84
CA GLU A 282 -28.31 -8.75 -28.30
C GLU A 282 -27.47 -7.62 -27.66
N PHE A 283 -26.36 -7.94 -26.98
CA PHE A 283 -25.47 -6.95 -26.39
C PHE A 283 -24.61 -6.29 -27.46
N ALA A 284 -24.11 -7.07 -28.43
CA ALA A 284 -23.40 -6.53 -29.60
C ALA A 284 -24.29 -5.54 -30.39
N GLN A 285 -25.58 -5.81 -30.51
CA GLN A 285 -26.53 -4.87 -31.14
C GLN A 285 -26.67 -3.57 -30.33
N ARG A 286 -26.68 -3.65 -29.00
CA ARG A 286 -26.75 -2.47 -28.11
C ARG A 286 -25.45 -1.65 -28.08
N LEU A 287 -24.29 -2.30 -28.27
CA LEU A 287 -23.00 -1.65 -28.41
C LEU A 287 -22.80 -1.05 -29.81
N GLY A 288 -23.35 -1.69 -30.84
CA GLY A 288 -23.10 -1.35 -32.24
C GLY A 288 -21.80 -1.95 -32.80
N HIS A 289 -21.07 -2.73 -31.99
CA HIS A 289 -19.86 -3.46 -32.35
C HIS A 289 -19.73 -4.73 -31.48
N ARG A 290 -18.70 -5.55 -31.73
CA ARG A 290 -18.44 -6.82 -31.02
C ARG A 290 -17.19 -6.75 -30.16
N GLU A 291 -16.96 -5.60 -29.53
CA GLU A 291 -15.77 -5.37 -28.72
C GLU A 291 -16.21 -4.79 -27.38
N TRP A 292 -15.59 -5.23 -26.30
CA TRP A 292 -15.78 -4.70 -24.97
C TRP A 292 -14.42 -4.54 -24.31
N PHE A 293 -14.17 -3.34 -23.80
CA PHE A 293 -12.94 -3.01 -23.09
C PHE A 293 -13.33 -2.39 -21.76
N PHE A 294 -12.82 -2.93 -20.66
CA PHE A 294 -13.03 -2.32 -19.36
C PHE A 294 -12.10 -1.12 -19.18
N SER A 295 -12.69 0.03 -18.85
CA SER A 295 -11.93 1.17 -18.33
C SER A 295 -11.86 1.16 -16.81
N ARG A 296 -12.85 0.58 -16.14
CA ARG A 296 -12.77 0.20 -14.73
C ARG A 296 -13.28 -1.22 -14.57
N VAL A 297 -12.61 -2.00 -13.74
CA VAL A 297 -12.91 -3.42 -13.54
C VAL A 297 -12.54 -3.83 -12.13
N ARG A 298 -13.37 -4.69 -11.55
CA ARG A 298 -13.09 -5.37 -10.29
C ARG A 298 -13.57 -6.80 -10.35
N TRP A 299 -12.96 -7.64 -9.53
CA TRP A 299 -13.53 -8.94 -9.23
C TRP A 299 -14.68 -8.81 -8.23
N SER A 300 -15.69 -9.64 -8.43
CA SER A 300 -16.61 -10.01 -7.36
C SER A 300 -15.85 -10.77 -6.26
N ARG A 301 -16.27 -10.60 -5.00
CA ARG A 301 -15.66 -11.21 -3.81
C ARG A 301 -15.61 -12.72 -3.84
N ASP A 302 -16.58 -13.36 -4.50
CA ASP A 302 -16.61 -14.81 -4.68
C ASP A 302 -15.66 -15.31 -5.79
N GLY A 303 -15.03 -14.39 -6.54
CA GLY A 303 -14.08 -14.71 -7.59
C GLY A 303 -14.72 -15.36 -8.83
N THR A 304 -16.04 -15.20 -9.01
CA THR A 304 -16.78 -15.84 -10.11
C THR A 304 -17.13 -14.90 -11.25
N ARG A 305 -16.98 -13.58 -11.04
CA ARG A 305 -17.36 -12.55 -12.01
C ARG A 305 -16.41 -11.37 -12.02
N LEU A 306 -16.26 -10.78 -13.20
CA LEU A 306 -15.75 -9.42 -13.38
C LEU A 306 -16.94 -8.46 -13.48
N LEU A 307 -16.80 -7.32 -12.81
CA LEU A 307 -17.78 -6.23 -12.78
C LEU A 307 -17.06 -4.96 -13.23
N GLY A 308 -17.66 -4.18 -14.14
CA GLY A 308 -16.97 -2.98 -14.60
C GLY A 308 -17.73 -2.16 -15.63
N SER A 309 -17.07 -1.11 -16.10
CA SER A 309 -17.60 -0.16 -17.08
C SER A 309 -16.60 0.13 -18.20
N ASP A 310 -17.11 0.63 -19.32
CA ASP A 310 -16.30 1.07 -20.47
C ASP A 310 -15.80 2.51 -20.33
N GLY A 311 -16.01 3.13 -19.16
CA GLY A 311 -15.64 4.52 -18.88
C GLY A 311 -16.47 5.56 -19.64
N ARG A 312 -17.50 5.15 -20.39
CA ARG A 312 -18.34 6.03 -21.20
C ARG A 312 -19.77 5.99 -20.68
N ASP A 313 -20.56 5.05 -21.17
CA ASP A 313 -22.00 5.00 -20.96
C ASP A 313 -22.54 3.59 -20.69
N ARG A 314 -21.67 2.60 -20.45
CA ARG A 314 -22.05 1.22 -20.21
C ARG A 314 -21.35 0.61 -19.02
N ALA A 315 -22.07 -0.29 -18.36
CA ALA A 315 -21.52 -1.21 -17.38
C ALA A 315 -21.97 -2.64 -17.71
N CYS A 316 -21.17 -3.63 -17.33
CA CYS A 316 -21.47 -5.04 -17.53
C CYS A 316 -21.00 -5.92 -16.36
N SER A 317 -21.51 -7.16 -16.36
CA SER A 317 -20.92 -8.27 -15.63
C SER A 317 -20.52 -9.36 -16.60
N VAL A 318 -19.38 -9.98 -16.34
CA VAL A 318 -18.82 -11.08 -17.11
C VAL A 318 -18.57 -12.25 -16.17
N ASP A 319 -19.12 -13.43 -16.48
CA ASP A 319 -18.88 -14.66 -15.73
C ASP A 319 -17.47 -15.21 -16.03
N MET A 320 -16.81 -15.70 -14.98
CA MET A 320 -15.49 -16.35 -15.04
C MET A 320 -15.58 -17.80 -14.53
N PRO A 321 -14.79 -18.74 -15.09
CA PRO A 321 -13.85 -18.56 -16.20
C PRO A 321 -14.57 -18.39 -17.56
N GLY A 322 -13.83 -17.96 -18.58
CA GLY A 322 -14.27 -17.98 -19.98
C GLY A 322 -14.84 -16.68 -20.55
N GLY A 323 -15.25 -15.72 -19.70
CA GLY A 323 -15.55 -14.37 -20.16
C GLY A 323 -16.96 -14.17 -20.72
N ARG A 324 -17.95 -14.97 -20.31
CA ARG A 324 -19.32 -14.82 -20.81
C ARG A 324 -19.98 -13.56 -20.25
N MET A 325 -20.28 -12.58 -21.10
CA MET A 325 -21.04 -11.39 -20.70
C MET A 325 -22.46 -11.78 -20.28
N ARG A 326 -22.81 -11.48 -19.02
CA ARG A 326 -24.07 -11.88 -18.38
C ARG A 326 -25.16 -10.84 -18.55
N TRP A 327 -24.80 -9.57 -18.37
CA TRP A 327 -25.70 -8.44 -18.57
C TRP A 327 -24.90 -7.22 -19.05
N LEU A 328 -25.60 -6.31 -19.72
CA LEU A 328 -25.09 -5.03 -20.20
C LEU A 328 -26.15 -3.96 -19.97
N VAL A 329 -25.80 -2.87 -19.29
CA VAL A 329 -26.73 -1.78 -18.97
C VAL A 329 -26.16 -0.44 -19.40
N ARG A 330 -27.04 0.56 -19.53
CA ARG A 330 -26.62 1.95 -19.68
C ARG A 330 -26.38 2.55 -18.30
N ALA A 331 -25.15 2.94 -18.05
CA ALA A 331 -24.70 3.53 -16.80
C ALA A 331 -23.58 4.52 -17.14
N ASP A 332 -23.93 5.80 -17.20
CA ASP A 332 -22.97 6.86 -17.54
C ASP A 332 -22.08 7.12 -16.31
N ALA A 333 -20.79 7.39 -16.54
CA ALA A 333 -19.85 7.68 -15.46
C ALA A 333 -20.30 8.90 -14.63
N PRO A 334 -20.12 8.89 -13.29
CA PRO A 334 -19.45 7.85 -12.50
C PRO A 334 -20.32 6.60 -12.29
N VAL A 335 -19.64 5.45 -12.22
CA VAL A 335 -20.23 4.13 -11.98
C VAL A 335 -19.47 3.49 -10.82
N GLU A 336 -20.19 3.05 -9.79
CA GLU A 336 -19.59 2.42 -8.62
C GLU A 336 -20.40 1.21 -8.14
N PHE A 337 -19.69 0.14 -7.75
CA PHE A 337 -20.29 -1.07 -7.20
C PHE A 337 -20.26 -1.06 -5.68
N SER A 338 -21.32 -1.56 -5.05
CA SER A 338 -21.34 -1.71 -3.59
C SER A 338 -20.23 -2.68 -3.13
N PRO A 339 -19.72 -2.50 -1.90
CA PRO A 339 -18.70 -3.39 -1.36
C PRO A 339 -19.11 -4.87 -1.42
N ASP A 340 -20.39 -5.18 -1.18
CA ASP A 340 -20.94 -6.54 -1.20
C ASP A 340 -21.29 -7.08 -2.59
N ASP A 341 -20.94 -6.37 -3.66
CA ASP A 341 -21.18 -6.73 -5.06
C ASP A 341 -22.66 -6.92 -5.43
N ARG A 342 -23.61 -6.47 -4.60
CA ARG A 342 -25.05 -6.63 -4.85
C ARG A 342 -25.67 -5.46 -5.60
N ARG A 343 -25.02 -4.29 -5.59
CA ARG A 343 -25.55 -3.06 -6.20
C ARG A 343 -24.53 -2.40 -7.10
N LEU A 344 -25.05 -1.72 -8.10
CA LEU A 344 -24.34 -0.81 -8.98
C LEU A 344 -25.08 0.53 -8.97
N ALA A 345 -24.37 1.63 -8.73
CA ALA A 345 -24.93 2.98 -8.87
C ALA A 345 -24.30 3.71 -10.04
N SER A 346 -25.11 4.53 -10.70
CA SER A 346 -24.64 5.52 -11.67
C SER A 346 -25.45 6.81 -11.56
N VAL A 347 -24.84 7.95 -11.88
CA VAL A 347 -25.54 9.24 -11.97
C VAL A 347 -25.50 9.71 -13.42
N THR A 348 -26.65 9.63 -14.08
CA THR A 348 -26.79 9.87 -15.51
C THR A 348 -27.88 10.92 -15.78
N GLY A 349 -27.53 12.03 -16.43
CA GLY A 349 -28.49 13.08 -16.80
C GLY A 349 -29.23 13.67 -15.59
N GLY A 350 -28.56 13.81 -14.45
CA GLY A 350 -29.14 14.28 -13.19
C GLY A 350 -30.06 13.26 -12.48
N LEU A 351 -29.96 11.98 -12.83
CA LEU A 351 -30.67 10.89 -12.18
C LEU A 351 -29.71 9.87 -11.59
N LEU A 352 -29.83 9.61 -10.30
CA LEU A 352 -29.24 8.45 -9.65
C LEU A 352 -30.07 7.22 -10.04
N ARG A 353 -29.39 6.24 -10.64
CA ARG A 353 -29.93 4.90 -10.90
C ARG A 353 -29.16 3.88 -10.08
N VAL A 354 -29.88 2.91 -9.54
CA VAL A 354 -29.28 1.78 -8.83
C VAL A 354 -29.78 0.50 -9.48
N PHE A 355 -28.84 -0.39 -9.78
CA PHE A 355 -29.08 -1.67 -10.43
C PHE A 355 -28.71 -2.81 -9.48
N ASP A 356 -29.38 -3.94 -9.63
CA ASP A 356 -28.94 -5.21 -9.08
C ASP A 356 -27.73 -5.69 -9.89
N ALA A 357 -26.60 -5.93 -9.22
CA ALA A 357 -25.35 -6.28 -9.90
C ALA A 357 -25.29 -7.75 -10.36
N ASP A 358 -26.25 -8.60 -9.96
CA ASP A 358 -26.36 -9.98 -10.45
C ASP A 358 -27.13 -10.05 -11.77
N THR A 359 -28.12 -9.17 -11.96
CA THR A 359 -29.04 -9.21 -13.12
C THR A 359 -28.90 -8.03 -14.08
N GLY A 360 -28.39 -6.89 -13.61
CA GLY A 360 -28.40 -5.62 -14.34
C GLY A 360 -29.77 -4.93 -14.39
N GLU A 361 -30.76 -5.42 -13.62
CA GLU A 361 -32.08 -4.78 -13.55
C GLU A 361 -32.08 -3.60 -12.58
N GLU A 362 -32.91 -2.57 -12.83
CA GLU A 362 -33.05 -1.44 -11.89
C GLU A 362 -33.67 -1.93 -10.56
N ALA A 363 -32.99 -1.65 -9.45
CA ALA A 363 -33.40 -2.05 -8.10
C ALA A 363 -34.43 -1.08 -7.49
N GLY A 364 -34.58 0.12 -8.06
CA GLY A 364 -35.49 1.15 -7.56
C GLY A 364 -35.78 2.23 -8.61
N GLU A 365 -36.75 3.09 -8.29
CA GLU A 365 -37.09 4.24 -9.14
C GLU A 365 -35.93 5.26 -9.19
N PRO A 366 -35.54 5.76 -10.37
CA PRO A 366 -34.51 6.77 -10.50
C PRO A 366 -34.81 8.03 -9.67
N ALA A 367 -33.83 8.49 -8.90
CA ALA A 367 -33.97 9.67 -8.05
C ALA A 367 -33.24 10.86 -8.68
N ARG A 368 -33.80 12.08 -8.54
CA ARG A 368 -33.07 13.29 -8.94
C ARG A 368 -31.83 13.45 -8.08
N GLN A 369 -30.70 13.66 -8.74
CA GLN A 369 -29.40 13.76 -8.09
C GLN A 369 -28.53 14.79 -8.81
N ALA A 370 -27.85 15.63 -8.04
CA ALA A 370 -26.84 16.51 -8.58
C ALA A 370 -25.65 15.69 -9.07
N GLU A 371 -24.95 16.22 -10.07
CA GLU A 371 -23.68 15.65 -10.50
C GLU A 371 -22.67 15.71 -9.34
N GLY A 372 -21.99 14.58 -9.14
CA GLY A 372 -21.11 14.30 -8.03
C GLY A 372 -20.44 12.93 -8.12
N SER A 373 -19.54 12.64 -7.17
CA SER A 373 -18.90 11.32 -7.04
C SER A 373 -19.74 10.37 -6.18
N LEU A 374 -19.57 9.07 -6.41
CA LEU A 374 -20.32 8.00 -5.74
C LEU A 374 -19.42 7.28 -4.74
N HIS A 375 -19.92 7.07 -3.53
CA HIS A 375 -19.16 6.42 -2.45
C HIS A 375 -20.06 5.44 -1.71
N TRP A 376 -19.88 4.14 -1.99
CA TRP A 376 -20.60 3.10 -1.27
C TRP A 376 -19.95 2.79 0.08
N GLY A 377 -20.79 2.48 1.07
CA GLY A 377 -20.41 1.93 2.37
C GLY A 377 -21.35 0.79 2.76
N MET A 378 -21.13 0.23 3.94
CA MET A 378 -21.98 -0.81 4.52
C MET A 378 -22.52 -0.37 5.87
N ARG A 379 -23.82 -0.48 6.09
CA ARG A 379 -24.47 -0.32 7.40
C ARG A 379 -25.01 -1.67 7.84
N GLY A 380 -24.23 -2.38 8.65
CA GLY A 380 -24.43 -3.81 8.87
C GLY A 380 -24.27 -4.56 7.53
N ASN A 381 -25.31 -5.29 7.11
CA ASN A 381 -25.31 -6.03 5.83
C ASN A 381 -26.00 -5.27 4.68
N ALA A 382 -26.41 -4.02 4.90
CA ALA A 382 -27.08 -3.22 3.89
C ALA A 382 -26.09 -2.22 3.25
N PRO A 383 -25.96 -2.19 1.91
CA PRO A 383 -25.24 -1.13 1.22
C PRO A 383 -25.89 0.23 1.48
N VAL A 384 -25.06 1.25 1.64
CA VAL A 384 -25.49 2.66 1.73
C VAL A 384 -24.64 3.48 0.77
N LEU A 385 -25.25 4.46 0.10
CA LEU A 385 -24.57 5.27 -0.91
C LEU A 385 -24.52 6.72 -0.48
N ALA A 386 -23.34 7.33 -0.51
CA ALA A 386 -23.19 8.77 -0.49
C ALA A 386 -22.91 9.27 -1.90
N VAL A 387 -23.57 10.38 -2.27
CA VAL A 387 -23.26 11.15 -3.47
C VAL A 387 -22.74 12.50 -3.03
N VAL A 388 -21.46 12.77 -3.32
CA VAL A 388 -20.81 14.05 -3.02
C VAL A 388 -20.98 14.93 -4.23
N ALA A 389 -21.89 15.89 -4.16
CA ALA A 389 -22.17 16.79 -5.27
C ALA A 389 -21.01 17.76 -5.50
N GLU A 390 -20.80 18.13 -6.76
CA GLU A 390 -19.80 19.11 -7.15
C GLU A 390 -20.19 20.54 -6.73
N ASN A 391 -19.20 21.44 -6.76
CA ASN A 391 -19.38 22.89 -6.59
C ASN A 391 -20.15 23.26 -5.30
N GLY A 392 -19.83 22.61 -4.18
CA GLY A 392 -20.48 22.87 -2.90
C GLY A 392 -21.94 22.41 -2.82
N GLY A 393 -22.38 21.48 -3.68
CA GLY A 393 -23.76 20.99 -3.74
C GLY A 393 -24.21 20.16 -2.52
N GLY A 394 -23.30 19.87 -1.59
CA GLY A 394 -23.53 19.05 -0.40
C GLY A 394 -23.39 17.55 -0.65
N VAL A 395 -23.75 16.76 0.36
CA VAL A 395 -23.73 15.30 0.28
C VAL A 395 -25.13 14.75 0.47
N THR A 396 -25.58 13.88 -0.43
CA THR A 396 -26.83 13.13 -0.25
C THR A 396 -26.52 11.68 0.08
N VAL A 397 -27.23 11.12 1.05
CA VAL A 397 -27.10 9.72 1.47
C VAL A 397 -28.35 8.98 1.07
N HIS A 398 -28.19 7.79 0.49
CA HIS A 398 -29.24 6.95 -0.04
C HIS A 398 -29.14 5.51 0.48
N ASP A 399 -30.26 4.81 0.51
CA ASP A 399 -30.29 3.36 0.77
C ASP A 399 -29.79 2.54 -0.43
N GLU A 400 -29.74 1.22 -0.28
CA GLU A 400 -29.29 0.29 -1.31
C GLU A 400 -30.11 0.32 -2.62
N ASN A 401 -31.27 1.00 -2.65
CA ASN A 401 -32.13 1.12 -3.82
C ASN A 401 -32.20 2.58 -4.34
N GLY A 402 -31.33 3.46 -3.84
CA GLY A 402 -31.24 4.87 -4.26
C GLY A 402 -32.24 5.80 -3.59
N ARG A 403 -33.02 5.35 -2.59
CA ARG A 403 -33.97 6.23 -1.89
C ARG A 403 -33.21 7.16 -0.95
N PRO A 404 -33.49 8.48 -0.99
CA PRO A 404 -32.77 9.44 -0.16
C PRO A 404 -33.09 9.23 1.34
N LEU A 405 -32.04 9.15 2.14
CA LEU A 405 -32.06 9.04 3.60
C LEU A 405 -31.71 10.38 4.26
N HIS A 406 -30.62 11.01 3.81
CA HIS A 406 -30.14 12.27 4.37
C HIS A 406 -29.67 13.23 3.28
N ARG A 407 -29.69 14.52 3.61
CA ARG A 407 -29.03 15.59 2.86
C ARG A 407 -28.20 16.40 3.84
N LEU A 408 -26.90 16.45 3.59
CA LEU A 408 -25.91 17.11 4.42
C LEU A 408 -25.50 18.40 3.72
N ASP A 409 -25.61 19.51 4.44
CA ASP A 409 -25.23 20.83 3.95
C ASP A 409 -23.73 21.03 4.23
N ILE A 410 -22.91 20.55 3.30
CA ILE A 410 -21.45 20.54 3.38
C ILE A 410 -20.92 21.31 2.16
N ALA A 411 -20.00 22.24 2.39
CA ALA A 411 -19.27 22.90 1.31
C ALA A 411 -18.23 21.92 0.74
N THR A 412 -18.67 21.07 -0.18
CA THR A 412 -17.86 20.01 -0.81
C THR A 412 -16.81 20.59 -1.76
N THR A 413 -15.68 19.89 -1.90
CA THR A 413 -14.59 20.27 -2.81
C THR A 413 -15.09 20.39 -4.26
N GLU A 414 -14.47 21.28 -5.04
CA GLU A 414 -14.87 21.51 -6.44
C GLU A 414 -14.57 20.32 -7.35
N ASN A 415 -13.52 19.56 -7.07
CA ASN A 415 -13.09 18.43 -7.90
C ASN A 415 -13.48 17.10 -7.24
N THR A 416 -14.46 16.40 -7.80
CA THR A 416 -14.91 15.09 -7.28
C THR A 416 -14.31 13.89 -8.04
N GLY A 417 -13.41 14.15 -8.98
CA GLY A 417 -12.67 13.15 -9.75
C GLY A 417 -13.52 12.26 -10.65
N ARG A 418 -14.39 12.89 -11.46
CA ARG A 418 -15.35 12.21 -12.36
C ARG A 418 -14.69 11.60 -13.60
N GLY A 419 -13.74 12.30 -14.22
CA GLY A 419 -13.06 11.83 -15.41
C GLY A 419 -12.03 10.73 -15.12
N PHE A 420 -11.86 9.82 -16.08
CA PHE A 420 -10.83 8.77 -16.05
C PHE A 420 -9.40 9.33 -15.87
N PHE A 421 -9.16 10.59 -16.26
CA PHE A 421 -7.91 11.34 -16.09
C PHE A 421 -8.03 12.51 -15.11
N GLU A 422 -9.17 12.66 -14.44
CA GLU A 422 -9.44 13.80 -13.56
C GLU A 422 -9.23 13.37 -12.11
N GLY A 423 -8.00 13.50 -11.63
CA GLY A 423 -7.65 13.79 -10.23
C GLY A 423 -8.01 12.75 -9.14
N GLU A 424 -7.12 12.66 -8.17
CA GLU A 424 -7.12 11.72 -7.04
C GLU A 424 -8.22 11.93 -6.01
N GLN A 425 -9.10 12.93 -6.14
CA GLN A 425 -9.92 13.33 -4.99
C GLN A 425 -10.91 12.24 -4.55
N ARG A 426 -10.81 11.83 -3.27
CA ARG A 426 -11.75 10.93 -2.58
C ARG A 426 -12.33 11.69 -1.38
N PRO A 427 -13.26 12.62 -1.61
CA PRO A 427 -13.69 13.58 -0.59
C PRO A 427 -14.58 12.96 0.48
N TRP A 428 -15.00 11.70 0.36
CA TRP A 428 -15.90 11.06 1.32
C TRP A 428 -15.40 9.69 1.77
N ALA A 429 -15.54 9.42 3.07
CA ALA A 429 -15.28 8.12 3.65
C ALA A 429 -16.39 7.67 4.60
N TRP A 430 -16.74 6.40 4.53
CA TRP A 430 -17.68 5.75 5.45
C TRP A 430 -16.96 5.14 6.63
N ALA A 431 -17.44 5.41 7.85
CA ALA A 431 -17.03 4.61 9.00
C ALA A 431 -17.30 3.12 8.74
N PRO A 432 -16.46 2.18 9.22
CA PRO A 432 -16.69 0.75 9.04
C PRO A 432 -18.07 0.26 9.55
N SER A 433 -18.66 0.99 10.50
CA SER A 433 -20.01 0.72 11.01
C SER A 433 -21.14 1.17 10.06
N GLY A 434 -20.86 2.06 9.11
CA GLY A 434 -21.84 2.72 8.25
C GLY A 434 -22.73 3.74 8.96
N THR A 435 -22.44 4.05 10.23
CA THR A 435 -23.24 4.99 11.04
C THR A 435 -22.71 6.41 10.97
N HIS A 436 -21.49 6.61 10.46
CA HIS A 436 -20.88 7.92 10.29
C HIS A 436 -20.26 8.04 8.90
N GLY A 437 -20.13 9.28 8.44
CA GLY A 437 -19.38 9.64 7.25
C GLY A 437 -18.48 10.84 7.51
N ALA A 438 -17.32 10.88 6.87
CA ALA A 438 -16.38 11.99 6.90
C ALA A 438 -16.28 12.60 5.50
N CYS A 439 -16.38 13.92 5.42
CA CYS A 439 -16.27 14.67 4.17
C CYS A 439 -15.14 15.70 4.24
N LEU A 440 -14.28 15.71 3.23
CA LEU A 440 -13.34 16.80 2.97
C LEU A 440 -14.12 18.00 2.41
N THR A 441 -13.86 19.19 2.95
CA THR A 441 -14.51 20.44 2.56
C THR A 441 -13.59 21.31 1.70
N ASP A 442 -14.19 22.26 0.97
CA ASP A 442 -13.47 23.24 0.16
C ASP A 442 -12.55 24.17 0.98
N ASP A 443 -12.87 24.40 2.26
CA ASP A 443 -12.10 25.21 3.20
C ASP A 443 -10.96 24.46 3.92
N GLY A 444 -10.61 23.26 3.45
CA GLY A 444 -9.47 22.51 3.98
C GLY A 444 -9.73 21.87 5.34
N ARG A 445 -10.94 21.36 5.56
CA ARG A 445 -11.33 20.67 6.79
C ARG A 445 -11.92 19.31 6.48
N VAL A 446 -12.00 18.47 7.50
CA VAL A 446 -12.84 17.28 7.46
C VAL A 446 -14.01 17.49 8.42
N GLU A 447 -15.23 17.33 7.91
CA GLU A 447 -16.44 17.25 8.71
C GLU A 447 -16.87 15.80 8.91
N VAL A 448 -17.15 15.44 10.16
CA VAL A 448 -17.65 14.12 10.54
C VAL A 448 -19.10 14.22 10.96
N TRP A 449 -19.94 13.38 10.35
CA TRP A 449 -21.38 13.37 10.51
C TRP A 449 -21.86 12.02 11.02
N SER A 450 -22.68 12.04 12.07
CA SER A 450 -23.51 10.90 12.44
C SER A 450 -24.72 10.82 11.52
N LEU A 451 -25.01 9.59 11.09
CA LEU A 451 -26.10 9.23 10.18
C LEU A 451 -27.06 8.25 10.88
N ASP A 452 -27.01 8.20 12.20
CA ASP A 452 -27.92 7.42 13.04
C ASP A 452 -29.14 8.25 13.46
N GLY A 453 -30.28 7.98 12.83
CA GLY A 453 -31.49 8.78 13.01
C GLY A 453 -31.43 10.10 12.23
N THR A 454 -31.42 11.23 12.93
CA THR A 454 -31.31 12.55 12.29
C THR A 454 -29.84 12.88 12.09
N ALA A 455 -29.45 13.14 10.84
CA ALA A 455 -28.08 13.47 10.51
C ALA A 455 -27.59 14.71 11.29
N ALA A 456 -26.44 14.60 11.91
CA ALA A 456 -25.85 15.67 12.72
C ALA A 456 -24.33 15.67 12.61
N ARG A 457 -23.74 16.86 12.45
CA ARG A 457 -22.29 17.03 12.49
C ARG A 457 -21.77 16.79 13.91
N THR A 458 -20.92 15.79 14.07
CA THR A 458 -20.33 15.40 15.35
C THR A 458 -18.90 15.91 15.52
N GLY A 459 -18.19 16.20 14.43
CA GLY A 459 -16.81 16.71 14.47
C GLY A 459 -16.49 17.59 13.26
N SER A 460 -15.53 18.49 13.43
CA SER A 460 -14.94 19.26 12.33
C SER A 460 -13.57 19.81 12.73
N PHE A 461 -12.53 19.48 11.97
CA PHE A 461 -11.15 19.84 12.28
C PHE A 461 -10.37 20.18 10.99
N PRO A 462 -9.34 21.03 11.08
CA PRO A 462 -8.49 21.36 9.93
C PRO A 462 -7.62 20.16 9.53
N VAL A 463 -7.31 20.08 8.25
CA VAL A 463 -6.39 19.08 7.68
C VAL A 463 -5.27 19.78 6.91
N PRO A 464 -4.18 19.08 6.54
CA PRO A 464 -3.11 19.69 5.74
C PRO A 464 -3.66 20.35 4.47
N GLU A 465 -3.07 21.48 4.09
CA GLU A 465 -3.39 22.15 2.82
C GLU A 465 -3.14 21.21 1.64
N GLY A 466 -3.95 21.31 0.60
CA GLY A 466 -3.84 20.43 -0.57
C GLY A 466 -4.28 18.98 -0.33
N SER A 467 -4.93 18.69 0.80
CA SER A 467 -5.58 17.39 1.01
C SER A 467 -6.56 17.11 -0.13
N VAL A 468 -6.50 15.90 -0.70
CA VAL A 468 -7.33 15.42 -1.81
C VAL A 468 -8.22 14.26 -1.40
N ALA A 469 -7.88 13.52 -0.35
CA ALA A 469 -8.62 12.34 0.05
C ALA A 469 -8.75 12.15 1.55
N VAL A 470 -9.87 11.54 1.91
CA VAL A 470 -10.13 11.01 3.25
C VAL A 470 -10.52 9.55 3.13
N LEU A 471 -9.93 8.71 3.98
CA LEU A 471 -10.23 7.29 4.11
C LEU A 471 -10.52 6.99 5.58
N TRP A 472 -11.51 6.14 5.86
CA TRP A 472 -11.87 5.77 7.23
C TRP A 472 -11.55 4.30 7.48
N GLY A 473 -10.50 4.07 8.27
CA GLY A 473 -10.01 2.74 8.60
C GLY A 473 -10.61 2.16 9.87
N ALA A 474 -10.05 1.04 10.31
CA ALA A 474 -10.38 0.41 11.58
C ALA A 474 -9.97 1.29 12.77
N GLY A 475 -10.62 1.10 13.92
CA GLY A 475 -10.33 1.85 15.14
C GLY A 475 -10.76 3.32 15.11
N ASP A 476 -11.66 3.69 14.19
CA ASP A 476 -12.15 5.05 13.96
C ASP A 476 -11.03 6.07 13.70
N VAL A 477 -10.02 5.64 12.94
CA VAL A 477 -8.96 6.52 12.43
C VAL A 477 -9.22 6.86 10.98
N LEU A 478 -9.14 8.16 10.67
CA LEU A 478 -9.11 8.66 9.31
C LEU A 478 -7.66 8.79 8.84
N ALA A 479 -7.39 8.41 7.61
CA ALA A 479 -6.20 8.84 6.88
C ALA A 479 -6.62 9.96 5.92
N VAL A 480 -5.93 11.09 6.01
CA VAL A 480 -6.13 12.25 5.15
C VAL A 480 -4.87 12.42 4.32
N LEU A 481 -5.02 12.41 3.00
CA LEU A 481 -3.92 12.40 2.04
C LEU A 481 -3.97 13.67 1.19
N GLY A 482 -2.82 14.34 1.05
CA GLY A 482 -2.52 15.31 0.00
C GLY A 482 -1.51 14.73 -0.99
N GLU A 483 -0.97 15.58 -1.86
CA GLU A 483 0.05 15.18 -2.83
C GLU A 483 1.34 14.66 -2.16
N ARG A 484 1.68 15.25 -1.01
CA ARG A 484 2.90 14.99 -0.24
C ARG A 484 2.67 14.88 1.27
N THR A 485 1.42 14.88 1.71
CA THR A 485 1.07 14.86 3.13
C THR A 485 0.19 13.65 3.43
N LEU A 486 0.44 13.01 4.57
CA LEU A 486 -0.35 11.91 5.08
C LEU A 486 -0.56 12.10 6.58
N ARG A 487 -1.80 12.38 6.97
CA ARG A 487 -2.17 12.57 8.37
C ARG A 487 -3.18 11.52 8.81
N PHE A 488 -2.91 10.89 9.94
CA PHE A 488 -3.81 9.99 10.64
C PHE A 488 -4.46 10.73 11.79
N VAL A 489 -5.79 10.75 11.86
CA VAL A 489 -6.54 11.44 12.92
C VAL A 489 -7.66 10.58 13.47
N ARG A 490 -7.92 10.66 14.77
CA ARG A 490 -9.11 10.04 15.37
C ARG A 490 -10.36 10.76 14.87
N ALA A 491 -11.24 10.02 14.19
CA ALA A 491 -12.36 10.60 13.45
C ALA A 491 -13.27 11.49 14.31
N LEU A 492 -13.51 11.11 15.56
CA LEU A 492 -14.47 11.81 16.43
C LEU A 492 -13.86 12.99 17.21
N THR A 493 -12.54 13.03 17.36
CA THR A 493 -11.87 14.08 18.15
C THR A 493 -11.01 15.02 17.31
N GLY A 494 -10.58 14.58 16.12
CA GLY A 494 -9.59 15.28 15.30
C GLY A 494 -8.17 15.20 15.85
N GLU A 495 -7.92 14.40 16.89
CA GLU A 495 -6.59 14.20 17.47
C GLU A 495 -5.69 13.48 16.48
N ALA A 496 -4.55 14.08 16.16
CA ALA A 496 -3.54 13.45 15.30
C ALA A 496 -2.92 12.24 16.00
N VAL A 497 -2.84 11.14 15.26
CA VAL A 497 -2.18 9.89 15.67
C VAL A 497 -0.85 9.73 14.93
N GLY A 498 -0.75 10.28 13.71
CA GLY A 498 0.49 10.41 12.94
C GLY A 498 0.35 11.55 11.93
N ASP A 499 1.43 12.26 11.65
CA ASP A 499 1.43 13.43 10.79
C ASP A 499 2.73 13.49 9.98
N HIS A 500 2.63 13.19 8.69
CA HIS A 500 3.79 12.98 7.83
C HIS A 500 3.74 13.90 6.63
N THR A 501 4.83 14.64 6.42
CA THR A 501 5.05 15.46 5.23
C THR A 501 6.29 14.94 4.53
N PHE A 502 6.18 14.64 3.24
CA PHE A 502 7.27 14.16 2.42
C PHE A 502 7.76 15.30 1.55
N GLY A 503 9.05 15.56 1.54
CA GLY A 503 9.68 16.56 0.68
C GLY A 503 9.66 17.98 1.24
N GLU A 504 10.86 18.55 1.31
CA GLU A 504 11.29 19.84 0.80
C GLU A 504 12.83 19.73 0.78
N ASP A 505 13.45 19.68 -0.40
CA ASP A 505 14.86 20.04 -0.50
C ASP A 505 14.93 21.56 -0.33
N GLY A 506 14.96 22.03 0.91
CA GLY A 506 15.53 23.30 1.34
C GLY A 506 15.50 24.52 0.40
N GLU A 507 14.40 24.84 -0.30
CA GLU A 507 14.30 26.17 -0.93
C GLU A 507 14.35 27.29 0.13
N ASP A 508 13.99 26.97 1.39
CA ASP A 508 14.08 27.84 2.56
C ASP A 508 15.21 27.47 3.55
N GLY A 509 16.27 26.78 3.09
CA GLY A 509 17.52 26.63 3.86
C GLY A 509 17.53 25.53 4.93
N GLU A 510 16.77 24.47 4.72
CA GLU A 510 16.79 23.26 5.56
C GLU A 510 18.11 22.51 5.36
N GLY A 511 18.80 22.15 6.44
CA GLY A 511 20.13 21.56 6.38
C GLY A 511 20.14 20.16 5.77
N GLU A 512 21.18 19.83 5.00
CA GLU A 512 21.44 18.47 4.50
C GLU A 512 21.52 17.47 5.68
N PRO A 513 21.10 16.20 5.49
CA PRO A 513 21.27 15.18 6.51
C PRO A 513 22.74 15.08 6.93
N PRO A 514 23.03 14.73 8.20
CA PRO A 514 24.42 14.68 8.70
C PRO A 514 25.27 13.60 8.03
N VAL A 515 24.64 12.69 7.30
CA VAL A 515 25.22 11.53 6.61
C VAL A 515 24.27 11.12 5.49
N GLU A 516 24.81 10.62 4.38
CA GLU A 516 24.00 10.13 3.27
C GLU A 516 23.37 8.77 3.63
N ARG A 517 22.22 8.47 3.01
CA ARG A 517 21.65 7.12 3.10
C ARG A 517 22.66 6.11 2.54
N GLU A 518 22.74 4.93 3.16
CA GLU A 518 23.67 3.82 2.80
C GLU A 518 25.15 4.04 3.14
N ASP A 519 25.54 5.20 3.68
CA ASP A 519 26.89 5.38 4.22
C ASP A 519 27.15 4.39 5.37
N LEU A 520 28.34 3.79 5.41
CA LEU A 520 28.65 2.75 6.39
C LEU A 520 29.20 3.31 7.71
N LEU A 521 28.39 3.21 8.76
CA LEU A 521 28.77 3.28 10.16
C LEU A 521 29.48 1.99 10.59
N HIS A 522 30.64 2.13 11.22
CA HIS A 522 31.50 1.04 11.68
C HIS A 522 31.85 0.00 10.61
N GLY A 523 31.78 0.39 9.32
CA GLY A 523 32.05 -0.47 8.17
C GLY A 523 31.08 -1.64 7.99
N VAL A 524 29.96 -1.67 8.72
CA VAL A 524 29.00 -2.79 8.69
C VAL A 524 27.54 -2.32 8.75
N PHE A 525 27.28 -1.13 9.28
CA PHE A 525 25.93 -0.61 9.47
C PHE A 525 25.65 0.53 8.50
N GLU A 526 24.62 0.43 7.65
CA GLU A 526 24.15 1.51 6.80
C GLU A 526 23.47 2.62 7.62
N ALA A 527 23.80 3.87 7.33
CA ALA A 527 23.10 5.03 7.84
C ALA A 527 21.77 5.21 7.10
N ASP A 528 20.69 5.42 7.87
CA ASP A 528 19.36 5.67 7.33
C ASP A 528 18.82 6.97 7.95
N PRO A 529 19.07 8.13 7.29
CA PRO A 529 18.69 9.44 7.80
C PRO A 529 17.19 9.73 7.61
N PHE A 530 16.60 10.48 8.54
CA PHE A 530 15.21 10.88 8.50
C PHE A 530 14.95 12.23 9.17
N PRO A 531 13.99 13.02 8.67
CA PRO A 531 13.66 14.31 9.26
C PRO A 531 12.95 14.16 10.61
N LEU A 532 13.21 15.10 11.50
CA LEU A 532 12.50 15.31 12.76
C LEU A 532 11.72 16.63 12.71
N ALA A 533 10.70 16.76 13.56
CA ALA A 533 9.97 18.01 13.67
C ALA A 533 10.93 19.15 14.10
N GLY A 534 10.92 20.28 13.39
CA GLY A 534 11.67 21.47 13.80
C GLY A 534 13.11 21.59 13.27
N GLN A 535 13.39 21.16 12.04
CA GLN A 535 14.68 21.33 11.32
C GLN A 535 15.83 20.42 11.79
N GLY A 536 15.53 19.36 12.53
CA GLY A 536 16.51 18.37 12.98
C GLY A 536 16.51 17.09 12.14
N TRP A 537 17.58 16.32 12.23
CA TRP A 537 17.71 15.01 11.60
C TRP A 537 17.95 13.92 12.66
N GLY A 538 17.37 12.75 12.41
CA GLY A 538 17.74 11.50 13.06
C GLY A 538 18.44 10.58 12.07
N VAL A 539 19.32 9.70 12.56
CA VAL A 539 19.92 8.63 11.74
C VAL A 539 19.73 7.31 12.47
N LEU A 540 19.14 6.32 11.79
CA LEU A 540 19.13 4.94 12.27
C LEU A 540 20.38 4.22 11.77
N ALA A 541 21.01 3.44 12.64
CA ALA A 541 22.01 2.45 12.21
C ALA A 541 21.31 1.17 11.74
N SER A 542 21.14 1.03 10.43
CA SER A 542 20.74 -0.20 9.75
C SER A 542 21.97 -1.11 9.61
N PRO A 543 21.89 -2.45 9.58
CA PRO A 543 20.69 -3.24 9.71
C PRO A 543 20.15 -3.22 11.13
N ALA A 544 18.82 -3.21 11.23
CA ALA A 544 18.04 -3.24 12.47
C ALA A 544 18.17 -4.57 13.28
N ALA A 545 19.32 -5.24 13.24
CA ALA A 545 19.65 -6.44 14.00
C ALA A 545 21.09 -6.33 14.58
N GLY A 546 21.33 -6.94 15.74
CA GLY A 546 22.63 -6.90 16.42
C GLY A 546 22.84 -5.64 17.28
N PRO A 547 24.09 -5.24 17.56
CA PRO A 547 24.41 -4.11 18.44
C PRO A 547 23.78 -2.77 18.02
N GLY A 548 23.62 -2.54 16.71
CA GLY A 548 22.99 -1.33 16.14
C GLY A 548 21.47 -1.29 16.15
N ALA A 549 20.78 -2.38 16.52
CA ALA A 549 19.32 -2.53 16.35
C ALA A 549 18.44 -1.50 17.09
N ALA A 550 19.01 -0.72 18.00
CA ALA A 550 18.32 0.33 18.75
C ALA A 550 19.05 1.68 18.70
N LEU A 551 20.12 1.78 17.90
CA LEU A 551 21.01 2.94 17.88
C LEU A 551 20.41 4.03 16.99
N VAL A 552 20.20 5.21 17.58
CA VAL A 552 19.69 6.40 16.90
C VAL A 552 20.66 7.55 17.15
N ILE A 553 21.09 8.21 16.09
CA ILE A 553 21.93 9.41 16.16
C ILE A 553 21.03 10.63 16.09
N THR A 554 21.05 11.48 17.11
CA THR A 554 20.36 12.78 17.15
C THR A 554 20.90 13.61 18.32
N ASP A 555 20.75 14.94 18.26
CA ASP A 555 21.24 15.89 19.29
C ASP A 555 20.68 15.65 20.71
N GLY A 556 19.68 14.77 20.84
CA GLY A 556 19.21 14.22 22.10
C GLY A 556 18.11 15.02 22.78
N GLU A 557 17.72 16.18 22.22
CA GLU A 557 16.65 17.03 22.76
C GLU A 557 15.25 16.61 22.28
N ASN A 558 15.15 15.72 21.28
CA ASN A 558 13.93 15.46 20.50
C ASN A 558 13.33 14.05 20.69
N ARG A 559 13.20 13.56 21.93
CA ARG A 559 12.63 12.21 22.19
C ARG A 559 11.17 12.06 21.77
N ASP A 560 10.37 13.12 21.89
CA ASP A 560 8.96 13.08 21.50
C ASP A 560 8.84 13.01 19.96
N ASP A 561 9.74 13.68 19.23
CA ASP A 561 9.78 13.62 17.76
C ASP A 561 10.23 12.24 17.28
N LEU A 562 11.17 11.59 17.98
CA LEU A 562 11.51 10.20 17.70
C LEU A 562 10.31 9.27 17.86
N ASP A 563 9.44 9.49 18.85
CA ASP A 563 8.25 8.64 19.04
C ASP A 563 7.13 8.90 18.04
N ALA A 564 7.05 10.12 17.50
CA ALA A 564 6.12 10.46 16.43
C ALA A 564 6.45 9.76 15.10
N VAL A 565 7.72 9.42 14.88
CA VAL A 565 8.23 8.94 13.60
C VAL A 565 8.68 7.47 13.66
N LEU A 566 9.30 7.03 14.76
CA LEU A 566 9.84 5.69 14.89
C LEU A 566 8.85 4.71 15.49
N ALA A 567 8.89 3.47 14.98
CA ALA A 567 8.17 2.34 15.55
C ALA A 567 9.09 1.12 15.70
N TRP A 568 8.87 0.34 16.77
CA TRP A 568 9.28 -1.07 16.77
C TRP A 568 8.28 -1.85 15.93
N VAL A 569 8.71 -2.29 14.76
CA VAL A 569 7.87 -3.02 13.81
C VAL A 569 8.06 -4.52 13.98
N VAL A 570 6.94 -5.24 14.13
CA VAL A 570 6.91 -6.70 14.32
C VAL A 570 6.25 -7.36 13.12
N GLY A 571 6.96 -8.30 12.49
CA GLY A 571 6.47 -9.06 11.34
C GLY A 571 6.03 -8.18 10.16
N ARG A 572 6.62 -6.97 10.04
CA ARG A 572 6.24 -5.92 9.06
C ARG A 572 4.78 -5.49 9.09
N ARG A 573 4.04 -5.87 10.13
CA ARG A 573 2.57 -5.78 10.15
C ARG A 573 2.05 -4.90 11.26
N PHE A 574 2.78 -4.81 12.36
CA PHE A 574 2.34 -4.08 13.54
C PHE A 574 3.43 -3.14 14.03
N ALA A 575 3.02 -1.91 14.34
CA ALA A 575 3.84 -0.92 14.99
C ALA A 575 3.65 -0.98 16.51
N TRP A 576 4.76 -0.86 17.21
CA TRP A 576 4.84 -0.79 18.67
C TRP A 576 5.56 0.50 19.06
N PRO A 577 4.97 1.33 19.94
CA PRO A 577 5.55 2.62 20.30
C PRO A 577 6.99 2.52 20.80
N VAL A 578 7.88 3.36 20.29
CA VAL A 578 9.29 3.33 20.71
C VAL A 578 9.48 3.82 22.13
N ARG A 579 8.64 4.77 22.59
CA ARG A 579 8.66 5.25 23.99
C ARG A 579 8.42 4.15 25.01
N TRP A 580 7.83 3.02 24.63
CA TRP A 580 7.63 1.85 25.51
C TRP A 580 8.89 1.00 25.68
N GLY A 581 9.87 1.13 24.79
CA GLY A 581 11.19 0.50 24.87
C GLY A 581 12.31 1.43 25.31
N ASP A 582 13.51 0.86 25.42
CA ASP A 582 14.75 1.63 25.55
C ASP A 582 15.37 1.81 24.16
N LEU A 583 15.56 3.07 23.76
CA LEU A 583 16.34 3.49 22.59
C LEU A 583 17.76 3.86 23.04
N ASP A 584 18.75 3.48 22.24
CA ASP A 584 20.15 3.86 22.44
C ASP A 584 20.42 5.12 21.61
N VAL A 585 20.34 6.28 22.24
CA VAL A 585 20.48 7.56 21.55
C VAL A 585 21.88 8.12 21.78
N VAL A 586 22.58 8.47 20.70
CA VAL A 586 23.91 9.07 20.72
C VAL A 586 23.90 10.42 19.98
N PRO A 587 24.73 11.39 20.39
CA PRO A 587 24.67 12.76 19.88
C PRO A 587 25.19 12.91 18.44
N ASP A 588 26.11 12.06 18.01
CA ASP A 588 26.82 12.20 16.73
C ASP A 588 27.37 10.86 16.22
N ILE A 589 27.92 10.89 15.00
CA ILE A 589 28.49 9.73 14.31
C ILE A 589 29.71 9.17 15.05
N GLU A 590 30.55 10.02 15.66
CA GLU A 590 31.74 9.57 16.41
C GLU A 590 31.33 8.75 17.64
N ALA A 591 30.31 9.21 18.37
CA ALA A 591 29.72 8.47 19.48
C ALA A 591 29.04 7.16 19.02
N ALA A 592 28.44 7.16 17.83
CA ALA A 592 27.87 5.96 17.23
C ALA A 592 28.94 4.91 16.91
N GLU A 593 30.04 5.32 16.27
CA GLU A 593 31.20 4.47 15.98
C GLU A 593 31.79 3.84 17.25
N ASP A 594 32.00 4.67 18.28
CA ASP A 594 32.48 4.22 19.60
C ASP A 594 31.53 3.22 20.28
N ARG A 595 30.23 3.37 20.04
CA ARG A 595 29.19 2.50 20.58
C ARG A 595 29.14 1.16 19.86
N LEU A 596 29.26 1.17 18.54
CA LEU A 596 29.24 -0.02 17.67
C LEU A 596 30.54 -0.83 17.80
N ALA A 597 31.66 -0.20 18.16
CA ALA A 597 32.93 -0.86 18.39
C ALA A 597 33.00 -1.69 19.70
N ARG A 598 32.05 -1.50 20.63
CA ARG A 598 31.99 -2.18 21.94
C ARG A 598 31.06 -3.37 21.90
#